data_AF-A0A7W1T1T4-F1
#
_entry.id   AF-A0A7W1T1T4-F1
#
_cell.length_a   1.000
_cell.length_b   1.000
_cell.length_c   1.000
_cell.angle_alpha   90.00
_cell.angle_beta   90.00
_cell.angle_gamma   90.00
#
_symmetry.space_group_name_H-M   'P 1'
#
loop_
_entity.id
_entity.type
_entity.pdbx_description
1 polymer ?
#
loop_
_entity_poly.entity_id
_entity_poly.type
_entity_poly.pdbx_seq_one_letter_code
_entity_poly.pdbx_strand_id
1 'polypeptide(L)'
;MRFLHGMQPRLTAELKRLVAPLVEAGRLPAFVKIYIIRCSGLLDTAWYERITGSHVGDEMAAAKRLVERADESGHAINPLFNADWYRSRYGFTGSTADALIHYMLIGEDAGRQPNPWFDPVFFRKYNKHYGKWRTSLASYWRNWQRNPDPHPHFDGAWYSWQYKDVIDGNTNPLAHFLISGLADGREPNAYFSGHWYKSTYADIRESGQNAAHHFCMFGAAEMRSPGPNFDTRRYAAEYPDYIASGLDPFGHFMAVGRAEGRNTGTRYLHLWELMTRKNEDHPAAGHPATVVDVIVPVYKGLAETHT
;
A
#
# COMPACT_ATOMS: atom_id res chain seq x y z
N MET A 1 33.66 25.86 -7.45
CA MET A 1 33.02 25.09 -6.35
C MET A 1 32.07 26.04 -5.61
N ARG A 2 30.78 25.68 -5.53
CA ARG A 2 29.59 26.40 -5.02
C ARG A 2 28.62 26.77 -6.14
N PHE A 3 27.34 26.51 -5.88
CA PHE A 3 26.14 26.57 -6.75
C PHE A 3 25.77 25.32 -7.56
N LEU A 4 25.51 24.19 -6.89
CA LEU A 4 24.55 23.17 -7.35
C LEU A 4 23.78 22.51 -6.17
N HIS A 5 23.46 23.30 -5.13
CA HIS A 5 22.42 22.92 -4.17
C HIS A 5 21.20 23.79 -4.45
N GLY A 6 20.12 23.16 -4.96
CA GLY A 6 18.82 23.80 -5.04
C GLY A 6 18.25 23.89 -6.45
N MET A 7 17.90 22.74 -7.02
CA MET A 7 16.74 22.51 -7.91
C MET A 7 16.98 21.19 -8.62
N GLN A 8 16.36 20.10 -8.14
CA GLN A 8 16.35 18.87 -8.94
C GLN A 8 15.60 19.15 -10.26
N PRO A 9 16.14 18.75 -11.42
CA PRO A 9 15.55 19.09 -12.71
C PRO A 9 14.17 18.42 -12.82
N ARG A 10 13.19 19.19 -13.32
CA ARG A 10 11.80 18.75 -13.44
C ARG A 10 11.60 18.05 -14.77
N LEU A 11 10.81 16.99 -14.78
CA LEU A 11 10.18 16.50 -16.01
C LEU A 11 9.03 17.44 -16.36
N THR A 12 9.23 18.31 -17.35
CA THR A 12 8.18 19.21 -17.83
C THR A 12 7.10 18.43 -18.57
N ALA A 13 5.86 18.95 -18.59
CA ALA A 13 4.77 18.37 -19.37
C ALA A 13 5.15 18.27 -20.86
N GLU A 14 5.93 19.25 -21.34
CA GLU A 14 6.48 19.27 -22.69
C GLU A 14 7.48 18.13 -22.94
N LEU A 15 8.40 17.87 -22.00
CA LEU A 15 9.31 16.73 -22.07
C LEU A 15 8.54 15.40 -22.08
N LYS A 16 7.53 15.24 -21.22
CA LYS A 16 6.66 14.05 -21.23
C LYS A 16 6.00 13.85 -22.61
N ARG A 17 5.42 14.91 -23.18
CA ARG A 17 4.75 14.86 -24.50
C ARG A 17 5.70 14.49 -25.63
N LEU A 18 6.90 15.06 -25.63
CA LEU A 18 7.91 14.81 -26.66
C LEU A 18 8.49 13.39 -26.57
N VAL A 19 8.65 12.87 -25.35
CA VAL A 19 9.38 11.63 -25.10
C VAL A 19 8.46 10.40 -25.06
N ALA A 20 7.19 10.54 -24.72
CA ALA A 20 6.26 9.42 -24.61
C ALA A 20 6.22 8.51 -25.87
N PRO A 21 6.15 9.03 -27.11
CA PRO A 21 6.16 8.16 -28.30
C PRO A 21 7.47 7.38 -28.47
N LEU A 22 8.61 7.98 -28.06
CA LEU A 22 9.91 7.31 -28.11
C LEU A 22 10.03 6.22 -27.06
N VAL A 23 9.37 6.37 -25.91
CA VAL A 23 9.30 5.36 -24.86
C VAL A 23 8.44 4.19 -25.31
N GLU A 24 7.26 4.44 -25.88
CA GLU A 24 6.40 3.38 -26.43
C GLU A 24 7.06 2.62 -27.57
N ALA A 25 7.85 3.31 -28.41
CA ALA A 25 8.61 2.68 -29.48
C ALA A 25 9.90 1.99 -29.01
N GLY A 26 10.30 2.12 -27.74
CA GLY A 26 11.56 1.59 -27.21
C GLY A 26 12.83 2.25 -27.78
N ARG A 27 12.71 3.47 -28.33
CA ARG A 27 13.77 4.17 -29.08
C ARG A 27 14.45 5.29 -28.29
N LEU A 28 14.23 5.35 -26.98
CA LEU A 28 14.77 6.43 -26.17
C LEU A 28 16.31 6.34 -26.06
N PRO A 29 17.09 7.37 -26.40
CA PRO A 29 18.54 7.33 -26.27
C PRO A 29 19.00 7.15 -24.81
N ALA A 30 20.10 6.42 -24.59
CA ALA A 30 20.61 6.10 -23.25
C ALA A 30 20.85 7.34 -22.37
N PHE A 31 21.42 8.41 -22.93
CA PHE A 31 21.67 9.65 -22.17
C PHE A 31 20.37 10.32 -21.68
N VAL A 32 19.28 10.19 -22.44
CA VAL A 32 17.95 10.69 -22.03
C VAL A 32 17.37 9.81 -20.93
N LYS A 33 17.50 8.48 -21.05
CA LYS A 33 17.08 7.54 -19.99
C LYS A 33 17.76 7.88 -18.65
N ILE A 34 19.09 8.04 -18.67
CA ILE A 34 19.90 8.40 -17.50
C ILE A 34 19.43 9.72 -16.90
N TYR A 35 19.20 10.74 -17.72
CA TYR A 35 18.71 12.05 -17.26
C TYR A 35 17.35 11.93 -16.56
N ILE A 36 16.38 11.24 -17.18
CA ILE A 36 15.03 11.04 -16.62
C ILE A 36 15.11 10.31 -15.28
N ILE A 37 15.87 9.22 -15.21
CA ILE A 37 16.02 8.41 -13.98
C ILE A 37 16.61 9.25 -12.84
N ARG A 38 17.63 10.06 -13.09
CA ARG A 38 18.19 10.95 -12.05
C ARG A 38 17.19 11.99 -11.57
N CYS A 39 16.34 12.48 -12.47
CA CYS A 39 15.30 13.47 -12.14
C CYS A 39 14.09 12.86 -11.45
N SER A 40 13.94 11.52 -11.46
CA SER A 40 12.80 10.82 -10.87
C SER A 40 12.66 11.08 -9.37
N GLY A 41 13.80 11.21 -8.69
CA GLY A 41 13.86 11.16 -7.25
C GLY A 41 13.48 9.82 -6.64
N LEU A 42 13.38 8.78 -7.43
CA LEU A 42 13.14 7.41 -6.99
C LEU A 42 14.43 6.63 -6.84
N LEU A 43 15.57 7.27 -7.09
CA LEU A 43 16.88 6.64 -7.02
C LEU A 43 17.36 6.64 -5.57
N ASP A 44 17.57 5.45 -5.04
CA ASP A 44 18.19 5.19 -3.74
C ASP A 44 19.46 4.37 -3.97
N THR A 45 20.62 5.03 -3.85
CA THR A 45 21.91 4.37 -4.03
C THR A 45 22.19 3.35 -2.94
N ALA A 46 21.78 3.58 -1.70
CA ALA A 46 21.98 2.63 -0.60
C ALA A 46 21.16 1.36 -0.82
N TRP A 47 19.91 1.50 -1.28
CA TRP A 47 19.09 0.36 -1.70
C TRP A 47 19.73 -0.38 -2.88
N TYR A 48 20.16 0.34 -3.91
CA TYR A 48 20.79 -0.25 -5.09
C TYR A 48 22.06 -1.03 -4.73
N GLU A 49 22.91 -0.49 -3.85
CA GLU A 49 24.10 -1.19 -3.37
C GLU A 49 23.75 -2.42 -2.56
N ARG A 50 22.72 -2.34 -1.71
CA ARG A 50 22.26 -3.45 -0.87
C ARG A 50 21.80 -4.65 -1.70
N ILE A 51 21.03 -4.41 -2.76
CA ILE A 51 20.50 -5.50 -3.61
C ILE A 51 21.52 -5.99 -4.64
N THR A 52 22.40 -5.13 -5.15
CA THR A 52 23.39 -5.54 -6.16
C THR A 52 24.71 -6.01 -5.56
N GLY A 53 24.94 -5.80 -4.25
CA GLY A 53 26.22 -6.02 -3.59
C GLY A 53 27.36 -5.14 -4.12
N SER A 54 27.06 -4.21 -5.03
CA SER A 54 28.03 -3.45 -5.79
C SER A 54 27.97 -1.99 -5.38
N HIS A 55 29.06 -1.47 -4.80
CA HIS A 55 29.15 -0.06 -4.47
C HIS A 55 28.99 0.83 -5.73
N VAL A 56 28.24 1.92 -5.59
CA VAL A 56 27.90 2.89 -6.62
C VAL A 56 28.07 4.29 -6.05
N GLY A 57 29.18 4.93 -6.40
CA GLY A 57 29.59 6.19 -5.77
C GLY A 57 28.55 7.33 -5.82
N ASP A 58 27.76 7.46 -6.90
CA ASP A 58 26.75 8.52 -6.99
C ASP A 58 25.51 8.13 -7.83
N GLU A 59 24.48 8.99 -7.81
CA GLU A 59 23.23 8.78 -8.57
C GLU A 59 23.46 8.70 -10.09
N MET A 60 24.51 9.33 -10.63
CA MET A 60 24.83 9.27 -12.04
C MET A 60 25.34 7.88 -12.42
N ALA A 61 26.26 7.34 -11.63
CA ALA A 61 26.77 5.99 -11.78
C ALA A 61 25.65 4.95 -11.62
N ALA A 62 24.74 5.16 -10.66
CA ALA A 62 23.56 4.28 -10.49
C ALA A 62 22.65 4.29 -11.71
N ALA A 63 22.29 5.49 -12.20
CA ALA A 63 21.45 5.63 -13.38
C ALA A 63 22.10 5.06 -14.65
N LYS A 64 23.41 5.27 -14.83
CA LYS A 64 24.18 4.66 -15.93
C LYS A 64 24.15 3.15 -15.85
N ARG A 65 24.46 2.56 -14.70
CA ARG A 65 24.45 1.10 -14.52
C ARG A 65 23.08 0.50 -14.83
N LEU A 66 21.99 1.12 -14.36
CA LEU A 66 20.63 0.65 -14.64
C LEU A 66 20.31 0.62 -16.14
N VAL A 67 20.77 1.63 -16.89
CA VAL A 67 20.53 1.75 -18.33
C VAL A 67 21.46 0.85 -19.15
N GLU A 68 22.72 0.72 -18.75
CA GLU A 68 23.78 0.03 -19.50
C GLU A 68 23.81 -1.47 -19.26
N ARG A 69 23.48 -1.95 -18.05
CA ARG A 69 23.61 -3.38 -17.72
C ARG A 69 22.42 -4.25 -18.12
N ALA A 70 21.46 -3.72 -18.90
CA ALA A 70 20.27 -4.46 -19.37
C ALA A 70 19.75 -5.41 -18.29
N ASP A 71 19.46 -4.83 -17.12
CA ASP A 71 19.47 -5.52 -15.83
C ASP A 71 18.70 -6.86 -15.82
N GLU A 72 19.41 -7.97 -16.01
CA GLU A 72 18.91 -9.35 -15.86
C GLU A 72 18.43 -9.63 -14.43
N SER A 73 18.78 -8.76 -13.47
CA SER A 73 18.52 -8.97 -12.05
C SER A 73 17.23 -8.30 -11.53
N GLY A 74 16.47 -7.61 -12.39
CA GLY A 74 15.15 -7.06 -12.03
C GLY A 74 15.18 -6.01 -10.92
N HIS A 75 16.36 -5.49 -10.57
CA HIS A 75 16.59 -4.74 -9.35
C HIS A 75 16.12 -3.30 -9.49
N ALA A 76 15.01 -2.99 -8.85
CA ALA A 76 14.43 -1.66 -8.83
C ALA A 76 15.29 -0.65 -8.07
N ILE A 77 15.30 0.60 -8.54
CA ILE A 77 16.02 1.72 -7.94
C ILE A 77 15.52 2.14 -6.54
N ASN A 78 14.38 1.61 -6.13
CA ASN A 78 13.80 1.68 -4.79
C ASN A 78 12.82 0.51 -4.62
N PRO A 79 12.50 0.10 -3.38
CA PRO A 79 11.62 -1.04 -3.12
C PRO A 79 10.16 -0.85 -3.54
N LEU A 80 9.73 0.37 -3.90
CA LEU A 80 8.35 0.67 -4.23
C LEU A 80 8.03 0.58 -5.74
N PHE A 81 9.00 0.30 -6.61
CA PHE A 81 8.73 0.05 -8.02
C PHE A 81 9.08 -1.40 -8.37
N ASN A 82 8.10 -2.23 -8.71
CA ASN A 82 8.36 -3.61 -9.11
C ASN A 82 8.28 -3.70 -10.65
N ALA A 83 9.44 -3.72 -11.32
CA ALA A 83 9.50 -3.66 -12.78
C ALA A 83 8.91 -4.92 -13.44
N ASP A 84 9.15 -6.11 -12.89
CA ASP A 84 8.61 -7.37 -13.41
C ASP A 84 7.08 -7.40 -13.30
N TRP A 85 6.57 -7.03 -12.13
CA TRP A 85 5.14 -6.93 -11.90
C TRP A 85 4.51 -5.88 -12.81
N TYR A 86 5.13 -4.70 -12.93
CA TYR A 86 4.63 -3.62 -13.78
C TYR A 86 4.55 -4.03 -15.26
N ARG A 87 5.61 -4.68 -15.78
CA ARG A 87 5.64 -5.22 -17.14
C ARG A 87 4.55 -6.26 -17.38
N SER A 88 4.44 -7.23 -16.48
CA SER A 88 3.45 -8.30 -16.55
C SER A 88 2.03 -7.74 -16.49
N ARG A 89 1.77 -6.80 -15.57
CA ARG A 89 0.45 -6.20 -15.35
C ARG A 89 -0.04 -5.36 -16.53
N TYR A 90 0.86 -4.62 -17.18
CA TYR A 90 0.50 -3.65 -18.22
C TYR A 90 0.94 -4.02 -19.63
N GLY A 91 1.43 -5.25 -19.84
CA GLY A 91 1.82 -5.77 -21.16
C GLY A 91 2.97 -4.98 -21.79
N PHE A 92 3.94 -4.53 -20.99
CA PHE A 92 5.09 -3.76 -21.45
C PHE A 92 6.34 -4.63 -21.54
N THR A 93 7.09 -4.50 -22.64
CA THR A 93 8.39 -5.18 -22.84
C THR A 93 9.52 -4.16 -22.77
N GLY A 94 10.58 -4.46 -22.02
CA GLY A 94 11.74 -3.59 -21.91
C GLY A 94 12.55 -3.84 -20.65
N SER A 95 13.66 -3.12 -20.51
CA SER A 95 14.51 -3.20 -19.31
C SER A 95 13.81 -2.64 -18.07
N THR A 96 14.40 -2.85 -16.89
CA THR A 96 13.98 -2.17 -15.64
C THR A 96 13.96 -0.66 -15.79
N ALA A 97 14.98 -0.09 -16.46
CA ALA A 97 15.04 1.33 -16.79
C ALA A 97 13.83 1.77 -17.63
N ASP A 98 13.48 0.99 -18.66
CA ASP A 98 12.38 1.31 -19.56
C ASP A 98 11.03 1.25 -18.85
N ALA A 99 10.81 0.24 -18.00
CA ALA A 99 9.58 0.10 -17.21
C ALA A 99 9.39 1.29 -16.27
N LEU A 100 10.46 1.71 -15.58
CA LEU A 100 10.44 2.87 -14.70
C LEU A 100 10.16 4.16 -15.47
N ILE A 101 10.84 4.38 -16.59
CA ILE A 101 10.61 5.56 -17.44
C ILE A 101 9.18 5.57 -17.97
N HIS A 102 8.69 4.43 -18.44
CA HIS A 102 7.31 4.28 -18.86
C HIS A 102 6.34 4.65 -17.74
N TYR A 103 6.55 4.13 -16.52
CA TYR A 103 5.74 4.53 -15.37
C TYR A 103 5.79 6.04 -15.13
N MET A 104 6.96 6.66 -15.13
CA MET A 104 7.10 8.09 -14.84
C MET A 104 6.45 9.02 -15.88
N LEU A 105 6.55 8.66 -17.16
CA LEU A 105 6.07 9.52 -18.26
C LEU A 105 4.62 9.27 -18.64
N ILE A 106 4.15 8.02 -18.48
CA ILE A 106 2.85 7.57 -18.99
C ILE A 106 2.04 6.96 -17.84
N GLY A 107 2.63 5.99 -17.12
CA GLY A 107 1.91 5.20 -16.13
C GLY A 107 1.31 6.01 -14.98
N GLU A 108 2.07 6.94 -14.41
CA GLU A 108 1.64 7.79 -13.30
C GLU A 108 0.38 8.58 -13.65
N ASP A 109 0.39 9.26 -14.80
CA ASP A 109 -0.72 10.08 -15.27
C ASP A 109 -1.94 9.20 -15.64
N ALA A 110 -1.69 7.99 -16.15
CA ALA A 110 -2.70 6.96 -16.41
C ALA A 110 -3.18 6.21 -15.14
N GLY A 111 -2.65 6.52 -13.96
CA GLY A 111 -3.02 5.84 -12.71
C GLY A 111 -2.53 4.39 -12.59
N ARG A 112 -1.52 3.99 -13.37
CA ARG A 112 -0.92 2.66 -13.31
C ARG A 112 -0.11 2.50 -12.03
N GLN A 113 -0.44 1.48 -11.24
CA GLN A 113 0.25 1.15 -10.01
C GLN A 113 1.71 0.73 -10.32
N PRO A 114 2.70 1.13 -9.52
CA PRO A 114 4.09 0.69 -9.65
C PRO A 114 4.36 -0.64 -8.94
N ASN A 115 3.47 -1.04 -8.03
CA ASN A 115 3.43 -2.31 -7.31
C ASN A 115 1.98 -2.51 -6.80
N PRO A 116 1.58 -3.72 -6.35
CA PRO A 116 0.21 -3.98 -5.89
C PRO A 116 -0.30 -3.08 -4.76
N TRP A 117 0.60 -2.56 -3.92
CA TRP A 117 0.30 -1.87 -2.67
C TRP A 117 0.56 -0.37 -2.73
N PHE A 118 0.66 0.20 -3.94
CA PHE A 118 0.70 1.64 -4.15
C PHE A 118 -0.29 2.00 -5.24
N ASP A 119 -1.30 2.79 -4.89
CA ASP A 119 -2.30 3.28 -5.84
C ASP A 119 -2.11 4.79 -6.08
N PRO A 120 -1.57 5.19 -7.26
CA PRO A 120 -1.38 6.60 -7.60
C PRO A 120 -2.68 7.41 -7.62
N VAL A 121 -3.80 6.82 -8.04
CA VAL A 121 -5.09 7.50 -8.12
C VAL A 121 -5.61 7.78 -6.72
N PHE A 122 -5.61 6.76 -5.87
CA PHE A 122 -5.94 6.89 -4.45
C PHE A 122 -5.02 7.92 -3.76
N PHE A 123 -3.71 7.77 -3.93
CA PHE A 123 -2.73 8.63 -3.25
C PHE A 123 -2.97 10.11 -3.58
N ARG A 124 -3.15 10.45 -4.87
CA ARG A 124 -3.42 11.83 -5.29
C ARG A 124 -4.74 12.39 -4.76
N LYS A 125 -5.76 11.54 -4.59
CA LYS A 125 -7.10 11.94 -4.15
C LYS A 125 -7.17 12.15 -2.64
N TYR A 126 -6.54 11.29 -1.85
CA TYR A 126 -6.76 11.23 -0.39
C TYR A 126 -5.61 11.79 0.46
N ASN A 127 -4.42 12.06 -0.12
CA ASN A 127 -3.28 12.58 0.65
C ASN A 127 -3.08 14.10 0.47
N LYS A 128 -2.83 14.80 1.59
CA LYS A 128 -2.66 16.26 1.61
C LYS A 128 -1.29 16.63 1.06
N HIS A 129 -1.21 17.73 0.30
CA HIS A 129 0.06 18.26 -0.22
C HIS A 129 0.85 17.31 -1.13
N TYR A 130 0.19 16.72 -2.12
CA TYR A 130 0.89 16.22 -3.30
C TYR A 130 1.52 17.41 -4.05
N GLY A 131 2.84 17.53 -3.99
CA GLY A 131 3.57 18.54 -4.74
C GLY A 131 3.41 18.29 -6.24
N LYS A 132 2.98 19.31 -7.00
CA LYS A 132 2.77 19.31 -8.47
C LYS A 132 3.97 18.83 -9.32
N TRP A 133 5.08 18.43 -8.73
CA TRP A 133 6.40 18.43 -9.36
C TRP A 133 7.14 17.09 -9.38
N ARG A 134 6.50 15.96 -9.00
CA ARG A 134 7.03 14.59 -9.11
C ARG A 134 5.90 13.56 -9.25
N THR A 135 6.23 12.31 -9.58
CA THR A 135 5.25 11.21 -9.50
C THR A 135 4.75 11.05 -8.06
N SER A 136 3.51 10.56 -7.88
CA SER A 136 2.96 10.24 -6.56
C SER A 136 3.86 9.29 -5.77
N LEU A 137 4.44 8.27 -6.42
CA LEU A 137 5.40 7.35 -5.80
C LEU A 137 6.63 8.07 -5.23
N ALA A 138 7.22 9.00 -6.00
CA ALA A 138 8.38 9.76 -5.56
C ALA A 138 8.05 10.75 -4.45
N SER A 139 6.81 11.25 -4.42
CA SER A 139 6.27 12.09 -3.36
C SER A 139 6.10 11.30 -2.07
N TYR A 140 5.48 10.12 -2.15
CA TYR A 140 5.32 9.21 -1.02
C TYR A 140 6.67 8.79 -0.44
N TRP A 141 7.60 8.32 -1.29
CA TRP A 141 8.94 7.91 -0.86
C TRP A 141 9.63 8.93 0.04
N ARG A 142 9.50 10.23 -0.26
CA ARG A 142 10.12 11.33 0.49
C ARG A 142 9.33 11.83 1.69
N ASN A 143 8.01 11.72 1.66
CA ASN A 143 7.13 12.40 2.59
C ASN A 143 6.12 11.45 3.24
N TRP A 144 6.44 10.16 3.32
CA TRP A 144 5.58 9.12 3.86
C TRP A 144 5.13 9.45 5.29
N GLN A 145 5.95 10.13 6.10
CA GLN A 145 5.55 10.52 7.46
C GLN A 145 4.36 11.49 7.49
N ARG A 146 4.17 12.29 6.43
CA ARG A 146 3.03 13.23 6.31
C ARG A 146 1.83 12.62 5.61
N ASN A 147 2.07 11.62 4.77
CA ASN A 147 1.09 10.97 3.91
C ASN A 147 1.37 9.46 3.94
N PRO A 148 1.05 8.78 5.05
CA PRO A 148 1.51 7.43 5.30
C PRO A 148 0.75 6.38 4.51
N ASP A 149 -0.39 6.74 3.91
CA ASP A 149 -1.34 5.80 3.31
C ASP A 149 -1.22 5.80 1.76
N PRO A 150 -0.47 4.83 1.18
CA PRO A 150 -0.22 4.73 -0.26
C PRO A 150 -1.35 4.04 -1.04
N HIS A 151 -2.23 3.32 -0.36
CA HIS A 151 -3.20 2.41 -0.95
C HIS A 151 -4.41 2.26 -0.01
N PRO A 152 -5.64 2.11 -0.53
CA PRO A 152 -6.85 2.02 0.30
C PRO A 152 -6.84 0.85 1.30
N HIS A 153 -6.05 -0.19 1.04
CA HIS A 153 -5.94 -1.37 1.94
C HIS A 153 -4.70 -1.36 2.84
N PHE A 154 -3.89 -0.30 2.80
CA PHE A 154 -2.68 -0.17 3.62
C PHE A 154 -2.78 1.07 4.51
N ASP A 155 -2.82 0.86 5.82
CA ASP A 155 -2.84 1.94 6.82
C ASP A 155 -1.41 2.12 7.34
N GLY A 156 -0.69 3.08 6.78
CA GLY A 156 0.73 3.25 7.08
C GLY A 156 0.96 3.79 8.48
N ALA A 157 0.04 4.62 8.99
CA ALA A 157 0.12 5.13 10.36
C ALA A 157 -0.06 4.00 11.38
N TRP A 158 -1.08 3.16 11.18
CA TRP A 158 -1.31 1.98 12.01
C TRP A 158 -0.17 0.99 11.88
N TYR A 159 0.32 0.72 10.66
CA TYR A 159 1.41 -0.23 10.43
C TYR A 159 2.69 0.19 11.15
N SER A 160 3.08 1.47 11.05
CA SER A 160 4.22 1.99 11.81
C SER A 160 4.02 1.83 13.31
N TRP A 161 2.83 2.18 13.84
CA TRP A 161 2.54 2.05 15.26
C TRP A 161 2.53 0.59 15.76
N GLN A 162 1.98 -0.33 14.95
CA GLN A 162 1.85 -1.75 15.29
C GLN A 162 3.21 -2.46 15.32
N TYR A 163 4.13 -2.08 14.44
CA TYR A 163 5.41 -2.76 14.26
C TYR A 163 6.57 -1.93 14.78
N LYS A 164 7.06 -2.32 15.96
CA LYS A 164 8.07 -1.56 16.73
C LYS A 164 9.37 -1.30 15.95
N ASP A 165 9.82 -2.26 15.16
CA ASP A 165 11.00 -2.13 14.28
C ASP A 165 10.82 -1.07 13.18
N VAL A 166 9.59 -0.84 12.73
CA VAL A 166 9.28 0.19 11.74
C VAL A 166 9.32 1.58 12.37
N ILE A 167 8.67 1.77 13.52
CA ILE A 167 8.62 3.06 14.20
C ILE A 167 9.95 3.44 14.84
N ASP A 168 10.62 2.53 15.56
CA ASP A 168 11.92 2.80 16.18
C ASP A 168 13.01 3.00 15.11
N GLY A 169 12.89 2.29 13.99
CA GLY A 169 13.80 2.42 12.85
C GLY A 169 13.50 3.63 11.94
N ASN A 170 12.42 4.38 12.18
CA ASN A 170 11.92 5.44 11.29
C ASN A 170 11.91 4.97 9.81
N THR A 171 11.43 3.75 9.58
CA THR A 171 11.47 3.10 8.27
C THR A 171 10.18 3.39 7.50
N ASN A 172 10.31 3.63 6.18
CA ASN A 172 9.14 3.76 5.31
C ASN A 172 8.25 2.50 5.42
N PRO A 173 6.98 2.63 5.85
CA PRO A 173 6.16 1.48 6.24
C PRO A 173 5.81 0.60 5.04
N LEU A 174 5.48 1.18 3.88
CA LEU A 174 5.23 0.40 2.67
C LEU A 174 6.50 -0.30 2.19
N ALA A 175 7.65 0.38 2.22
CA ALA A 175 8.91 -0.24 1.83
C ALA A 175 9.23 -1.44 2.74
N HIS A 176 9.09 -1.28 4.06
CA HIS A 176 9.26 -2.38 5.01
C HIS A 176 8.28 -3.53 4.71
N PHE A 177 7.01 -3.19 4.47
CA PHE A 177 5.99 -4.19 4.18
C PHE A 177 6.30 -4.99 2.90
N LEU A 178 6.74 -4.32 1.84
CA LEU A 178 7.10 -4.97 0.59
C LEU A 178 8.39 -5.81 0.67
N ILE A 179 9.38 -5.37 1.46
CA ILE A 179 10.68 -6.05 1.56
C ILE A 179 10.60 -7.30 2.44
N SER A 180 9.94 -7.21 3.59
CA SER A 180 9.89 -8.31 4.58
C SER A 180 8.50 -8.53 5.16
N GLY A 181 7.72 -7.47 5.40
CA GLY A 181 6.46 -7.59 6.14
C GLY A 181 5.45 -8.55 5.50
N LEU A 182 5.33 -8.56 4.18
CA LEU A 182 4.49 -9.52 3.46
C LEU A 182 4.96 -10.96 3.70
N ALA A 183 6.25 -11.23 3.56
CA ALA A 183 6.81 -12.57 3.77
C ALA A 183 6.64 -13.04 5.23
N ASP A 184 6.78 -12.11 6.17
CA ASP A 184 6.59 -12.33 7.61
C ASP A 184 5.11 -12.50 8.00
N GLY A 185 4.16 -12.30 7.08
CA GLY A 185 2.73 -12.37 7.36
C GLY A 185 2.21 -11.20 8.20
N ARG A 186 2.88 -10.04 8.16
CA ARG A 186 2.42 -8.82 8.81
C ARG A 186 1.11 -8.33 8.18
N GLU A 187 0.25 -7.79 9.01
CA GLU A 187 -1.04 -7.27 8.59
C GLU A 187 -0.86 -5.84 8.07
N PRO A 188 -1.52 -5.44 6.97
CA PRO A 188 -1.37 -4.09 6.39
C PRO A 188 -2.26 -3.02 7.06
N ASN A 189 -3.22 -3.43 7.89
CA ASN A 189 -4.14 -2.55 8.60
C ASN A 189 -4.83 -3.32 9.76
N ALA A 190 -5.58 -2.59 10.61
CA ALA A 190 -6.23 -3.15 11.80
C ALA A 190 -7.42 -4.11 11.54
N TYR A 191 -7.98 -4.12 10.33
CA TYR A 191 -9.19 -4.88 10.01
C TYR A 191 -8.89 -6.15 9.21
N PHE A 192 -7.72 -6.23 8.59
CA PHE A 192 -7.26 -7.41 7.89
C PHE A 192 -6.68 -8.42 8.87
N SER A 193 -7.04 -9.69 8.71
CA SER A 193 -6.48 -10.79 9.49
C SER A 193 -6.14 -11.96 8.58
N GLY A 194 -4.85 -12.14 8.30
CA GLY A 194 -4.38 -13.22 7.43
C GLY A 194 -4.72 -14.61 7.94
N HIS A 195 -4.69 -14.80 9.27
CA HIS A 195 -5.10 -16.06 9.90
C HIS A 195 -6.59 -16.35 9.66
N TRP A 196 -7.47 -15.39 9.99
CA TRP A 196 -8.90 -15.55 9.77
C TRP A 196 -9.24 -15.71 8.28
N TYR A 197 -8.55 -14.97 7.42
CA TYR A 197 -8.75 -15.02 5.98
C TYR A 197 -8.48 -16.43 5.44
N LYS A 198 -7.36 -17.05 5.84
CA LYS A 198 -7.04 -18.44 5.46
C LYS A 198 -7.97 -19.46 6.11
N SER A 199 -8.43 -19.24 7.35
CA SER A 199 -9.40 -20.17 7.95
C SER A 199 -10.78 -20.11 7.27
N THR A 200 -11.15 -18.93 6.75
CA THR A 200 -12.44 -18.67 6.11
C THR A 200 -12.45 -19.08 4.63
N TYR A 201 -11.35 -18.84 3.93
CA TYR A 201 -11.21 -19.07 2.49
C TYR A 201 -10.28 -20.26 2.21
N ALA A 202 -10.90 -21.44 2.08
CA ALA A 202 -10.19 -22.72 1.92
C ALA A 202 -9.26 -22.76 0.70
N ASP A 203 -9.66 -22.16 -0.41
CA ASP A 203 -8.87 -22.02 -1.64
C ASP A 203 -7.54 -21.28 -1.41
N ILE A 204 -7.54 -20.29 -0.51
CA ILE A 204 -6.34 -19.50 -0.19
C ILE A 204 -5.44 -20.26 0.78
N ARG A 205 -6.03 -20.96 1.74
CA ARG A 205 -5.29 -21.87 2.62
C ARG A 205 -4.59 -22.97 1.82
N GLU A 206 -5.31 -23.60 0.89
CA GLU A 206 -4.81 -24.74 0.10
C GLU A 206 -3.79 -24.32 -0.96
N SER A 207 -3.93 -23.13 -1.55
CA SER A 207 -2.93 -22.59 -2.48
C SER A 207 -1.63 -22.14 -1.81
N GLY A 208 -1.61 -21.99 -0.48
CA GLY A 208 -0.44 -21.49 0.26
C GLY A 208 -0.12 -20.02 0.02
N GLN A 209 -0.95 -19.28 -0.75
CA GLN A 209 -0.72 -17.89 -1.08
C GLN A 209 -0.67 -17.01 0.19
N ASN A 210 0.07 -15.90 0.10
CA ASN A 210 0.02 -14.88 1.14
C ASN A 210 -1.37 -14.22 1.14
N ALA A 211 -2.02 -14.18 2.32
CA ALA A 211 -3.41 -13.75 2.44
C ALA A 211 -3.59 -12.27 2.09
N ALA A 212 -2.72 -11.40 2.60
CA ALA A 212 -2.77 -9.96 2.32
C ALA A 212 -2.57 -9.71 0.82
N HIS A 213 -1.57 -10.38 0.22
CA HIS A 213 -1.30 -10.29 -1.22
C HIS A 213 -2.50 -10.75 -2.05
N HIS A 214 -3.10 -11.89 -1.71
CA HIS A 214 -4.31 -12.37 -2.41
C HIS A 214 -5.46 -11.38 -2.27
N PHE A 215 -5.71 -10.87 -1.06
CA PHE A 215 -6.80 -9.94 -0.83
C PHE A 215 -6.67 -8.66 -1.67
N CYS A 216 -5.48 -8.06 -1.67
CA CYS A 216 -5.19 -6.86 -2.44
C CYS A 216 -5.31 -7.09 -3.96
N MET A 217 -4.82 -8.22 -4.47
CA MET A 217 -4.83 -8.52 -5.90
C MET A 217 -6.17 -9.00 -6.44
N PHE A 218 -6.95 -9.71 -5.63
CA PHE A 218 -8.15 -10.43 -6.07
C PHE A 218 -9.30 -10.34 -5.07
N GLY A 219 -9.03 -10.60 -3.78
CA GLY A 219 -10.08 -10.79 -2.78
C GLY A 219 -11.03 -9.60 -2.60
N ALA A 220 -10.53 -8.36 -2.70
CA ALA A 220 -11.36 -7.17 -2.63
C ALA A 220 -12.36 -7.10 -3.81
N ALA A 221 -11.92 -7.38 -5.03
CA ALA A 221 -12.77 -7.42 -6.22
C ALA A 221 -13.77 -8.59 -6.18
N GLU A 222 -13.42 -9.68 -5.51
CA GLU A 222 -14.29 -10.84 -5.27
C GLU A 222 -15.30 -10.61 -4.12
N MET A 223 -15.33 -9.41 -3.53
CA MET A 223 -16.19 -9.06 -2.39
C MET A 223 -15.95 -9.96 -1.17
N ARG A 224 -14.70 -10.40 -0.96
CA ARG A 224 -14.31 -11.14 0.25
C ARG A 224 -14.12 -10.17 1.41
N SER A 225 -14.37 -10.66 2.62
CA SER A 225 -14.07 -9.93 3.85
C SER A 225 -12.58 -9.98 4.16
N PRO A 226 -11.95 -8.88 4.57
CA PRO A 226 -10.52 -8.84 4.93
C PRO A 226 -10.25 -9.51 6.29
N GLY A 227 -11.25 -9.59 7.15
CA GLY A 227 -11.13 -10.09 8.51
C GLY A 227 -12.51 -10.18 9.20
N PRO A 228 -12.54 -10.70 10.44
CA PRO A 228 -13.79 -10.91 11.17
C PRO A 228 -14.50 -9.60 11.54
N ASN A 229 -13.78 -8.48 11.54
CA ASN A 229 -14.26 -7.18 11.97
C ASN A 229 -14.82 -6.32 10.82
N PHE A 230 -14.95 -6.88 9.61
CA PHE A 230 -15.53 -6.20 8.46
C PHE A 230 -16.28 -7.17 7.52
N ASP A 231 -17.57 -6.92 7.29
CA ASP A 231 -18.40 -7.66 6.33
C ASP A 231 -18.53 -6.85 5.04
N THR A 232 -17.74 -7.23 4.03
CA THR A 232 -17.67 -6.49 2.75
C THR A 232 -19.01 -6.42 2.04
N ARG A 233 -19.82 -7.49 2.09
CA ARG A 233 -21.10 -7.55 1.37
C ARG A 233 -22.17 -6.74 2.08
N ARG A 234 -22.22 -6.81 3.41
CA ARG A 234 -23.16 -5.98 4.20
C ARG A 234 -22.81 -4.50 4.11
N TYR A 235 -21.53 -4.15 4.24
CA TYR A 235 -21.09 -2.77 4.08
C TYR A 235 -21.50 -2.23 2.70
N ALA A 236 -21.27 -3.00 1.63
CA ALA A 236 -21.65 -2.61 0.28
C ALA A 236 -23.17 -2.42 0.10
N ALA A 237 -23.99 -3.23 0.78
CA ALA A 237 -25.44 -3.11 0.73
C ALA A 237 -25.97 -1.88 1.50
N GLU A 238 -25.33 -1.55 2.62
CA GLU A 238 -25.72 -0.42 3.48
C GLU A 238 -25.24 0.94 2.92
N TYR A 239 -24.07 0.96 2.28
CA TYR A 239 -23.39 2.19 1.86
C TYR A 239 -23.08 2.22 0.35
N PRO A 240 -24.09 2.22 -0.54
CA PRO A 240 -23.88 2.11 -1.99
C PRO A 240 -23.12 3.29 -2.61
N ASP A 241 -22.91 4.39 -1.88
CA ASP A 241 -22.11 5.54 -2.31
C ASP A 241 -20.62 5.20 -2.54
N TYR A 242 -20.14 4.04 -2.03
CA TYR A 242 -18.80 3.54 -2.35
C TYR A 242 -18.57 3.46 -3.86
N ILE A 243 -19.61 3.19 -4.65
CA ILE A 243 -19.53 3.10 -6.12
C ILE A 243 -19.03 4.42 -6.72
N ALA A 244 -19.53 5.55 -6.24
CA ALA A 244 -19.14 6.87 -6.73
C ALA A 244 -17.69 7.23 -6.33
N SER A 245 -17.15 6.58 -5.29
CA SER A 245 -15.77 6.81 -4.86
C SER A 245 -14.73 6.17 -5.80
N GLY A 246 -15.12 5.13 -6.55
CA GLY A 246 -14.24 4.29 -7.36
C GLY A 246 -13.40 3.28 -6.56
N LEU A 247 -13.63 3.17 -5.25
CA LEU A 247 -12.98 2.19 -4.36
C LEU A 247 -13.86 0.95 -4.21
N ASP A 248 -13.26 -0.19 -3.88
CA ASP A 248 -14.02 -1.33 -3.36
C ASP A 248 -14.62 -1.00 -1.98
N PRO A 249 -15.58 -1.79 -1.46
CA PRO A 249 -16.28 -1.46 -0.21
C PRO A 249 -15.34 -1.35 0.99
N PHE A 250 -14.31 -2.22 1.10
CA PHE A 250 -13.36 -2.14 2.20
C PHE A 250 -12.43 -0.93 2.06
N GLY A 251 -11.94 -0.68 0.84
CA GLY A 251 -11.18 0.53 0.54
C GLY A 251 -11.95 1.82 0.85
N HIS A 252 -13.25 1.85 0.53
CA HIS A 252 -14.13 2.98 0.85
C HIS A 252 -14.26 3.19 2.37
N PHE A 253 -14.46 2.11 3.13
CA PHE A 253 -14.48 2.20 4.58
C PHE A 253 -13.16 2.76 5.13
N MET A 254 -12.02 2.23 4.69
CA MET A 254 -10.71 2.69 5.15
C MET A 254 -10.46 4.16 4.84
N ALA A 255 -10.86 4.63 3.66
CA ALA A 255 -10.61 5.98 3.18
C ALA A 255 -11.59 7.04 3.70
N VAL A 256 -12.85 6.66 3.92
CA VAL A 256 -13.97 7.58 4.19
C VAL A 256 -14.80 7.06 5.36
N GLY A 257 -15.35 5.85 5.23
CA GLY A 257 -16.37 5.35 6.15
C GLY A 257 -15.93 5.26 7.61
N ARG A 258 -14.66 4.98 7.88
CA ARG A 258 -14.08 4.93 9.23
C ARG A 258 -14.13 6.29 9.91
N ALA A 259 -13.80 7.37 9.19
CA ALA A 259 -13.84 8.73 9.73
C ALA A 259 -15.28 9.23 9.96
N GLU A 260 -16.22 8.72 9.16
CA GLU A 260 -17.65 9.01 9.30
C GLU A 260 -18.36 8.12 10.35
N GLY A 261 -17.64 7.17 10.97
CA GLY A 261 -18.21 6.26 11.97
C GLY A 261 -19.18 5.22 11.40
N ARG A 262 -19.06 4.88 10.11
CA ARG A 262 -19.93 3.90 9.45
C ARG A 262 -19.76 2.51 10.05
N ASN A 263 -20.87 1.77 10.12
CA ASN A 263 -20.88 0.38 10.58
C ASN A 263 -20.04 -0.49 9.63
N THR A 264 -19.24 -1.41 10.16
CA THR A 264 -18.40 -2.32 9.36
C THR A 264 -19.17 -3.50 8.74
N GLY A 265 -20.50 -3.51 8.86
CA GLY A 265 -21.37 -4.61 8.46
C GLY A 265 -21.29 -5.81 9.40
N THR A 266 -20.47 -5.77 10.44
CA THR A 266 -20.44 -6.83 11.44
C THR A 266 -21.63 -6.67 12.37
N ARG A 267 -22.35 -7.76 12.60
CA ARG A 267 -23.38 -7.78 13.63
C ARG A 267 -22.66 -7.88 14.97
N TYR A 268 -22.75 -6.84 15.79
CA TYR A 268 -22.50 -7.01 17.21
C TYR A 268 -23.51 -8.03 17.72
N LEU A 269 -23.03 -9.20 18.12
CA LEU A 269 -23.83 -10.09 18.95
C LEU A 269 -24.18 -9.30 20.20
N HIS A 270 -25.46 -8.96 20.36
CA HIS A 270 -25.91 -8.39 21.61
C HIS A 270 -25.66 -9.42 22.71
N LEU A 271 -25.29 -8.98 23.91
CA LEU A 271 -25.07 -9.87 25.06
C LEU A 271 -26.25 -10.83 25.26
N TRP A 272 -27.49 -10.40 25.00
CA TRP A 272 -28.66 -11.27 25.08
C TRP A 272 -28.65 -12.41 24.05
N GLU A 273 -28.14 -12.21 22.84
CA GLU A 273 -28.02 -13.26 21.81
C GLU A 273 -26.94 -14.32 22.16
N LEU A 274 -25.89 -13.89 22.86
CA LEU A 274 -24.87 -14.79 23.42
C LEU A 274 -25.40 -15.58 24.62
N MET A 275 -26.23 -14.93 25.45
CA MET A 275 -26.85 -15.56 26.62
C MET A 275 -27.94 -16.57 26.24
N THR A 276 -28.68 -16.34 25.14
CA THR A 276 -29.73 -17.28 24.68
C THR A 276 -29.16 -18.52 24.01
N ARG A 277 -28.01 -18.45 23.32
CA ARG A 277 -27.38 -19.61 22.66
C ARG A 277 -26.93 -20.71 23.62
N LYS A 278 -26.72 -20.42 24.90
CA LYS A 278 -26.28 -21.43 25.89
C LYS A 278 -27.43 -22.22 26.53
N ASN A 279 -28.69 -21.79 26.32
CA ASN A 279 -29.86 -22.39 26.96
C ASN A 279 -30.58 -23.44 26.10
N GLU A 280 -30.16 -23.67 24.85
CA GLU A 280 -30.80 -24.68 24.00
C GLU A 280 -30.22 -26.10 24.19
N ASP A 281 -29.06 -26.25 24.85
CA ASP A 281 -28.37 -27.55 25.01
C ASP A 281 -28.40 -28.16 26.42
N HIS A 282 -29.06 -27.55 27.43
CA HIS A 282 -29.23 -28.19 28.74
C HIS A 282 -30.56 -27.84 29.42
N PRO A 283 -31.31 -28.84 29.94
CA PRO A 283 -32.53 -28.59 30.70
C PRO A 283 -32.20 -27.95 32.04
N ALA A 284 -33.05 -27.00 32.44
CA ALA A 284 -32.91 -26.13 33.59
C ALA A 284 -32.52 -26.85 34.89
N ALA A 285 -31.46 -26.37 35.54
CA ALA A 285 -31.23 -26.54 36.98
C ALA A 285 -30.94 -25.15 37.56
N GLY A 286 -31.82 -24.69 38.44
CA GLY A 286 -31.81 -23.35 39.01
C GLY A 286 -30.60 -23.08 39.90
N HIS A 287 -29.88 -22.00 39.60
CA HIS A 287 -29.11 -21.24 40.57
C HIS A 287 -29.36 -19.74 40.34
N PRO A 288 -29.45 -18.94 41.42
CA PRO A 288 -29.72 -17.51 41.32
C PRO A 288 -28.58 -16.82 40.55
N ALA A 289 -28.96 -15.99 39.58
CA ALA A 289 -28.06 -15.29 38.68
C ALA A 289 -27.12 -14.36 39.46
N THR A 290 -25.84 -14.69 39.48
CA THR A 290 -24.79 -13.75 39.88
C THR A 290 -24.65 -12.71 38.78
N VAL A 291 -25.01 -11.47 39.06
CA VAL A 291 -24.75 -10.32 38.18
C VAL A 291 -23.27 -9.97 38.30
N VAL A 292 -22.58 -9.92 37.16
CA VAL A 292 -21.20 -9.40 37.08
C VAL A 292 -21.25 -8.15 36.22
N ASP A 293 -20.93 -7.00 36.82
CA ASP A 293 -20.73 -5.76 36.09
C ASP A 293 -19.35 -5.79 35.43
N VAL A 294 -19.32 -5.75 34.10
CA VAL A 294 -18.09 -5.60 33.32
C VAL A 294 -17.98 -4.15 32.88
N ILE A 295 -17.12 -3.39 33.56
CA ILE A 295 -16.78 -2.02 33.18
C ILE A 295 -15.69 -2.10 32.11
N VAL A 296 -16.02 -1.74 30.87
CA VAL A 296 -15.04 -1.54 29.79
C VAL A 296 -14.72 -0.05 29.72
N PRO A 297 -13.52 0.39 30.13
CA PRO A 297 -13.17 1.80 30.02
C PRO A 297 -13.02 2.19 28.55
N VAL A 298 -13.80 3.19 28.12
CA VAL A 298 -13.63 3.85 26.83
C VAL A 298 -12.68 5.03 27.07
N TYR A 299 -11.42 4.89 26.65
CA TYR A 299 -10.47 6.00 26.70
C TYR A 299 -10.78 7.00 25.59
N LYS A 300 -11.34 8.16 25.96
CA LYS A 300 -11.40 9.33 25.09
C LYS A 300 -10.06 10.05 25.11
N GLY A 301 -9.13 9.61 24.27
CA GLY A 301 -7.95 10.39 23.88
C GLY A 301 -6.88 10.61 24.97
N LEU A 302 -5.65 10.86 24.51
CA LEU A 302 -4.43 10.99 25.32
C LEU A 302 -4.47 12.15 26.35
N ALA A 303 -5.39 13.10 26.20
CA ALA A 303 -5.44 14.33 26.99
C ALA A 303 -6.02 14.14 28.41
N GLU A 304 -6.75 13.06 28.69
CA GLU A 304 -7.40 12.84 29.99
C GLU A 304 -6.64 11.86 30.91
N THR A 305 -5.51 11.29 30.47
CA THR A 305 -4.71 10.32 31.24
C THR A 305 -3.60 10.93 32.12
N HIS A 306 -3.59 12.24 32.32
CA HIS A 306 -2.66 12.91 33.24
C HIS A 306 -3.41 13.67 34.34
N THR A 307 -3.81 12.94 35.38
CA THR A 307 -3.96 13.44 36.77
C THR A 307 -3.76 12.30 37.73
#